data_AF-P81881-F1
#
_entry.id   AF-P81881-F1
#
_cell.length_a   1.000
_cell.length_b   1.000
_cell.length_c   1.000
_cell.angle_alpha   90.00
_cell.angle_beta   90.00
_cell.angle_gamma   90.00
#
_symmetry.space_group_name_H-M   'P 1'
#
loop_
_entity.id
_entity.type
_entity.pdbx_description
1 polymer ?
#
loop_
_entity_poly.entity_id
_entity_poly.type
_entity_poly.pdbx_seq_one_letter_code
_entity_poly.pdbx_strand_id
1 'polypeptide(L)' 'NAGAPQHLCGSHLVDALYLVCGPSGFFYNPKGIVEQCCHKPCSIFDLQNYCN' A
#
# COMPACT_ATOMS: atom_id res chain seq x y z
N ASN A 1 9.59 12.86 -6.05
CA ASN A 1 9.47 12.77 -4.58
C ASN A 1 9.54 11.32 -4.18
N ALA A 2 10.46 11.00 -3.28
CA ALA A 2 10.62 9.68 -2.72
C ALA A 2 9.30 9.23 -2.11
N GLY A 3 8.67 8.21 -2.67
CA GLY A 3 7.74 7.38 -1.91
C GLY A 3 8.57 6.63 -0.88
N ALA A 4 9.04 7.35 0.14
CA ALA A 4 9.80 6.76 1.22
C ALA A 4 8.93 5.64 1.78
N PRO A 5 9.48 4.42 1.89
CA PRO A 5 8.69 3.31 2.34
C PRO A 5 8.29 3.62 3.79
N GLN A 6 7.00 3.84 4.00
CA GLN A 6 6.43 4.22 5.28
C GLN A 6 5.72 3.01 5.85
N HIS A 7 5.65 2.97 7.18
CA HIS A 7 4.79 2.02 7.85
C HIS A 7 3.34 2.46 7.60
N LEU A 8 2.65 1.69 6.77
CA LEU A 8 1.27 1.93 6.42
C LEU A 8 0.42 0.88 7.13
N CYS A 9 -0.27 1.30 8.18
CA CYS A 9 -1.17 0.44 8.94
C CYS A 9 -2.62 0.92 8.74
N GLY A 10 -3.52 0.02 8.40
CA GLY A 10 -4.96 0.33 8.29
C GLY A 10 -5.26 1.41 7.24
N SER A 11 -5.68 2.59 7.68
CA SER A 11 -6.13 3.70 6.82
C SER A 11 -5.02 4.26 5.92
N HIS A 12 -3.80 4.45 6.45
CA HIS A 12 -2.68 5.02 5.68
C HIS A 12 -2.33 4.16 4.46
N LEU A 13 -2.57 2.86 4.57
CA LEU A 13 -2.33 1.90 3.51
C LEU A 13 -3.38 2.01 2.41
N VAL A 14 -4.64 2.17 2.79
CA VAL A 14 -5.75 2.41 1.84
C VAL A 14 -5.53 3.73 1.12
N ASP A 15 -5.12 4.78 1.83
CA ASP A 15 -4.79 6.07 1.23
C ASP A 15 -3.63 5.95 0.24
N ALA A 16 -2.57 5.23 0.61
CA ALA A 16 -1.43 5.00 -0.28
C ALA A 16 -1.81 4.17 -1.52
N LEU A 17 -2.61 3.11 -1.36
CA LEU A 17 -3.12 2.33 -2.49
C LEU A 17 -4.01 3.18 -3.40
N TYR A 18 -4.86 4.02 -2.82
CA TYR A 18 -5.70 4.93 -3.58
C TYR A 18 -4.87 5.91 -4.41
N LEU A 19 -3.79 6.45 -3.84
CA LEU A 19 -2.87 7.34 -4.54
C LEU A 19 -2.08 6.63 -5.65
N VAL A 20 -1.70 5.37 -5.43
CA VAL A 20 -0.88 4.59 -6.36
C VAL A 20 -1.72 3.99 -7.50
N CYS A 21 -2.84 3.35 -7.17
CA CYS A 21 -3.70 2.65 -8.13
C CYS A 21 -4.73 3.58 -8.77
N GLY A 22 -5.07 4.69 -8.11
CA GLY A 22 -6.01 5.69 -8.61
C GLY A 22 -7.33 5.07 -9.08
N PRO A 23 -7.75 5.31 -10.34
CA PRO A 23 -9.02 4.83 -10.86
C PRO A 23 -9.06 3.33 -11.17
N SER A 24 -7.92 2.64 -11.28
CA SER A 24 -7.89 1.18 -11.48
C SER A 24 -8.51 0.42 -10.31
N GLY A 25 -8.50 1.04 -9.12
CA GLY A 25 -8.86 0.38 -7.87
C GLY A 25 -7.77 -0.58 -7.40
N PHE A 26 -8.00 -1.16 -6.22
CA PHE A 26 -7.04 -2.02 -5.55
C PHE A 26 -7.74 -3.09 -4.72
N PHE A 27 -7.04 -4.20 -4.50
CA PHE A 27 -7.48 -5.25 -3.62
C PHE A 27 -6.91 -5.07 -2.22
N TYR A 28 -7.76 -4.63 -1.28
CA TYR A 28 -7.37 -4.50 0.12
C TYR A 28 -7.41 -5.87 0.81
N ASN A 29 -6.24 -6.50 0.97
CA ASN A 29 -6.10 -7.72 1.76
C ASN A 29 -5.31 -7.46 3.06
N PRO A 30 -5.98 -7.22 4.20
CA PRO A 30 -5.32 -6.80 5.42
C PRO A 30 -4.25 -7.77 5.90
N LYS A 31 -4.43 -9.09 5.74
CA LYS A 31 -3.45 -10.06 6.25
C LYS A 31 -2.10 -9.97 5.53
N GLY A 32 -2.10 -9.91 4.19
CA GLY A 32 -0.86 -9.83 3.43
C GLY A 32 -0.20 -8.45 3.54
N ILE A 33 -1.00 -7.41 3.32
CA ILE A 33 -0.46 -6.06 3.18
C ILE A 33 -0.11 -5.41 4.53
N VAL A 34 -0.81 -5.75 5.63
CA VAL A 34 -0.45 -5.25 6.97
C VAL A 34 0.85 -5.91 7.44
N GLU A 35 1.04 -7.22 7.24
CA GLU A 35 2.32 -7.83 7.59
C GLU A 35 3.48 -7.25 6.76
N GLN A 36 3.24 -6.89 5.50
CA GLN A 36 4.29 -6.35 4.63
C GLN A 36 4.54 -4.86 4.83
N CYS A 37 3.50 -4.05 5.06
CA CYS A 37 3.58 -2.59 5.08
C CYS A 37 3.41 -1.97 6.46
N CYS A 38 2.82 -2.67 7.42
CA CYS A 38 2.73 -2.19 8.81
C CYS A 38 3.94 -2.66 9.63
N HIS A 39 4.37 -3.93 9.50
CA HIS A 39 5.57 -4.42 10.19
C HIS A 39 6.88 -4.08 9.47
N LYS A 40 6.84 -3.94 8.14
CA LYS A 40 7.97 -3.49 7.33
C LYS A 40 7.55 -2.28 6.51
N PRO A 41 8.47 -1.36 6.18
CA PRO A 41 8.14 -0.24 5.34
C PRO A 41 7.94 -0.73 3.89
N CYS A 42 6.79 -0.40 3.27
CA CYS A 42 6.48 -0.80 1.90
C CYS A 42 6.84 0.27 0.88
N SER A 43 7.39 -0.14 -0.26
CA SER A 43 7.63 0.75 -1.40
C SER A 43 6.39 0.91 -2.28
N ILE A 44 6.41 1.90 -3.17
CA ILE A 44 5.35 2.08 -4.18
C ILE A 44 5.21 0.83 -5.07
N PHE A 45 6.30 0.09 -5.33
CA PHE A 45 6.25 -1.14 -6.12
C PHE A 45 5.48 -2.25 -5.39
N ASP A 46 5.64 -2.34 -4.08
CA ASP A 46 4.86 -3.27 -3.25
C ASP A 46 3.37 -2.94 -3.32
N LEU A 47 3.01 -1.66 -3.20
CA LEU A 47 1.62 -1.19 -3.31
C LEU A 47 1.01 -1.47 -4.69
N GLN A 48 1.79 -1.29 -5.76
CA GLN A 48 1.32 -1.56 -7.13
C GLN A 48 0.91 -3.01 -7.35
N ASN A 49 1.52 -3.96 -6.63
CA ASN A 49 1.14 -5.38 -6.70
C ASN A 49 -0.26 -5.66 -6.12
N TYR A 50 -0.86 -4.68 -5.43
CA TYR A 50 -2.23 -4.76 -4.92
C TYR A 50 -3.22 -3.94 -5.75
N CYS A 51 -2.78 -3.25 -6.81
CA CYS A 51 -3.69 -2.65 -7.78
C CYS A 51 -4.40 -3.73 -8.60
N ASN A 52 -5.62 -3.45 -9.06
CA ASN A 52 -6.32 -4.31 -10.02
C ASN A 52 -5.68 -4.29 -11.41
#